data_AF-B8GUZ3-F1
#
_entry.id   AF-B8GUZ3-F1
#
_cell.length_a   1.000
_cell.length_b   1.000
_cell.length_c   1.000
_cell.angle_alpha   90.00
_cell.angle_beta   90.00
_cell.angle_gamma   90.00
#
_symmetry.space_group_name_H-M   'P 1'
#
loop_
_entity.id
_entity.type
_entity.pdbx_description
1 polymer ?
#
loop_
_entity_poly.entity_id
_entity_poly.type
_entity_poly.pdbx_seq_one_letter_code
_entity_poly.pdbx_strand_id
1 'polypeptide(L)' 'MHWADRYCLIHKAGYTPTRIARELGCNPNAVSQVLRDQARSYNIASFIAAITKTPLSRLWPDGCYSEPPRQAKTRRAA' A
#
# COMPACT_ATOMS: atom_id res chain seq x y z
N MET A 1 -13.57 0.33 3.37
CA MET A 1 -13.57 1.27 2.22
C MET A 1 -13.47 0.45 0.95
N HIS A 2 -14.28 0.74 -0.06
CA HIS A 2 -14.25 -0.07 -1.28
C HIS A 2 -12.96 0.21 -2.07
N TRP A 3 -12.48 -0.76 -2.85
CA TRP A 3 -11.22 -0.61 -3.61
C TRP A 3 -11.30 0.55 -4.62
N ALA A 4 -12.48 0.78 -5.20
CA ALA A 4 -12.73 1.89 -6.10
C ALA A 4 -12.53 3.25 -5.41
N ASP A 5 -12.89 3.38 -4.13
CA ASP A 5 -12.70 4.64 -3.40
C ASP A 5 -11.21 4.91 -3.16
N ARG A 6 -10.42 3.87 -2.82
CA ARG A 6 -8.96 3.97 -2.70
C ARG A 6 -8.33 4.41 -4.02
N TYR A 7 -8.80 3.85 -5.13
CA TYR A 7 -8.37 4.24 -6.47
C TYR A 7 -8.69 5.71 -6.76
N CYS A 8 -9.90 6.16 -6.45
CA CYS A 8 -10.30 7.57 -6.58
C CYS A 8 -9.45 8.51 -5.73
N LEU A 9 -9.11 8.15 -4.49
CA LEU A 9 -8.23 8.95 -3.63
C LEU A 9 -6.83 9.10 -4.24
N ILE A 10 -6.26 8.00 -4.73
CA ILE A 10 -4.95 8.01 -5.39
C ILE A 10 -4.97 8.92 -6.62
N HIS A 11 -6.00 8.82 -7.44
CA HIS A 11 -6.14 9.66 -8.62
C HIS A 11 -6.32 11.14 -8.27
N LYS A 12 -7.13 11.45 -7.23
CA LYS A 12 -7.27 12.82 -6.71
C LYS A 12 -5.96 13.40 -6.16
N ALA A 13 -5.07 12.54 -5.64
CA ALA A 13 -3.73 12.93 -5.22
C ALA A 13 -2.74 13.12 -6.40
N GLY A 14 -3.16 12.89 -7.65
CA GLY A 14 -2.31 13.02 -8.83
C GLY A 14 -1.37 11.82 -9.07
N TYR A 15 -1.68 10.67 -8.48
CA TYR A 15 -0.93 9.44 -8.65
C TYR A 15 -1.72 8.40 -9.45
N THR A 16 -0.98 7.49 -10.08
CA THR A 16 -1.52 6.30 -10.73
C THR A 16 -0.85 5.05 -10.13
N PRO A 17 -1.46 3.85 -10.22
CA PRO A 17 -0.83 2.63 -9.73
C PRO A 17 0.56 2.38 -10.34
N THR A 18 0.72 2.68 -11.64
CA THR A 18 2.01 2.57 -12.34
C THR A 18 3.05 3.55 -11.79
N ARG A 19 2.64 4.79 -11.48
CA ARG A 19 3.54 5.78 -10.87
C ARG A 19 3.97 5.32 -9.47
N ILE A 20 3.03 4.86 -8.65
CA ILE A 20 3.31 4.32 -7.31
C ILE A 20 4.29 3.14 -7.39
N ALA A 21 4.06 2.22 -8.33
CA ALA A 21 4.94 1.09 -8.55
C ALA A 21 6.36 1.51 -8.96
N ARG A 22 6.50 2.55 -9.80
CA ARG A 22 7.78 3.13 -10.19
C ARG A 22 8.52 3.76 -9.00
N GLU A 23 7.82 4.51 -8.15
CA GLU A 23 8.40 5.12 -6.94
C GLU A 23 8.89 4.07 -5.94
N LEU A 24 8.18 2.94 -5.85
CA LEU A 24 8.52 1.84 -4.94
C LEU A 24 9.43 0.78 -5.55
N GLY A 25 9.78 0.89 -6.84
CA GLY A 25 10.56 -0.12 -7.55
C GLY A 25 9.91 -1.50 -7.63
N CYS A 26 8.57 -1.56 -7.71
CA CYS A 26 7.82 -2.82 -7.73
C CYS A 26 6.97 -2.98 -9.01
N ASN A 27 6.33 -4.14 -9.17
CA ASN A 27 5.45 -4.41 -10.31
C ASN A 27 4.10 -3.66 -10.14
N PRO A 28 3.59 -2.94 -11.16
CA PRO A 28 2.25 -2.31 -11.13
C PRO A 28 1.12 -3.25 -10.71
N ASN A 29 1.21 -4.54 -11.06
CA ASN A 29 0.24 -5.54 -10.63
C ASN A 29 0.20 -5.74 -9.12
N ALA A 30 1.34 -5.62 -8.43
CA ALA A 30 1.39 -5.73 -6.97
C ALA A 30 0.61 -4.58 -6.30
N VAL A 31 0.70 -3.36 -6.85
CA VAL A 31 -0.08 -2.21 -6.37
C VAL A 31 -1.58 -2.46 -6.58
N SER A 32 -1.97 -2.95 -7.77
CA SER A 32 -3.37 -3.28 -8.08
C SER A 32 -3.93 -4.37 -7.17
N GLN A 33 -3.15 -5.41 -6.87
CA GLN A 33 -3.56 -6.48 -5.94
C GLN A 33 -3.74 -5.97 -4.51
N VAL A 34 -2.87 -5.08 -4.04
CA VAL A 34 -2.98 -4.44 -2.71
C VAL A 34 -4.22 -3.55 -2.63
N LEU A 35 -4.52 -2.81 -3.70
CA LEU A 35 -5.73 -1.99 -3.78
C LEU A 35 -7.02 -2.82 -3.78
N ARG A 36 -6.97 -4.04 -4.30
CA ARG A 36 -8.12 -4.96 -4.38
C ARG A 36 -8.17 -5.99 -3.24
N ASP A 37 -7.33 -5.81 -2.21
CA ASP A 37 -7.20 -6.72 -1.07
C ASP A 37 -6.80 -8.16 -1.43
N GLN A 38 -6.26 -8.38 -2.64
CA GLN A 38 -5.79 -9.69 -3.12
C GLN A 38 -4.38 -10.02 -2.62
N ALA A 39 -3.61 -9.00 -2.27
CA ALA A 39 -2.27 -9.14 -1.69
C ALA A 39 -2.08 -8.12 -0.57
N ARG A 40 -1.09 -8.37 0.30
CA ARG A 40 -0.76 -7.49 1.42
C ARG A 40 0.68 -7.00 1.29
N SER A 41 0.86 -5.68 1.34
CA SER A 41 2.19 -5.08 1.37
C SER A 41 2.13 -3.78 2.17
N TYR A 42 2.82 -3.79 3.31
CA TYR A 42 2.85 -2.64 4.20
C TYR A 42 3.53 -1.42 3.54
N ASN A 43 4.60 -1.63 2.76
CA ASN A 43 5.27 -0.54 2.04
C ASN A 43 4.32 0.14 1.04
N ILE A 44 3.61 -0.65 0.22
CA ILE A 44 2.66 -0.11 -0.76
C ILE A 44 1.52 0.62 -0.05
N ALA A 45 0.92 -0.02 0.96
CA ALA A 45 -0.19 0.58 1.71
C ALA A 45 0.23 1.87 2.44
N SER A 46 1.40 1.87 3.09
CA SER A 46 1.94 3.03 3.81
C SER A 46 2.27 4.18 2.85
N PHE A 47 2.79 3.88 1.67
CA PHE A 47 3.04 4.88 0.63
C PHE A 47 1.71 5.52 0.17
N ILE A 48 0.69 4.69 -0.08
CA ILE A 48 -0.65 5.17 -0.46
C ILE A 48 -1.24 6.05 0.65
N ALA A 49 -1.12 5.66 1.92
CA ALA A 49 -1.56 6.45 3.06
C ALA A 49 -0.87 7.81 3.11
N ALA A 50 0.44 7.85 2.88
CA ALA A 50 1.22 9.09 2.86
C ALA A 50 0.77 10.04 1.75
N ILE A 51 0.64 9.57 0.51
CA ILE A 51 0.25 10.43 -0.63
C ILE A 51 -1.22 10.89 -0.55
N THR A 52 -2.11 10.06 -0.02
CA THR A 52 -3.54 10.39 0.12
C THR A 52 -3.86 11.14 1.42
N LYS A 53 -2.86 11.33 2.30
CA LYS A 53 -3.02 11.90 3.65
C LYS A 53 -4.14 11.22 4.45
N THR A 54 -4.37 9.94 4.18
CA THR A 54 -5.45 9.15 4.78
C THR A 54 -4.83 8.00 5.56
N PRO A 55 -5.18 7.82 6.85
CA PRO A 55 -4.57 6.77 7.66
C PRO A 55 -4.91 5.37 7.12
N LEU A 56 -4.00 4.42 7.32
CA LEU A 56 -4.15 3.02 6.91
C LEU A 56 -5.45 2.40 7.43
N SER A 57 -5.84 2.69 8.67
CA SER A 57 -7.10 2.23 9.29
C SER A 57 -8.35 2.71 8.58
N ARG A 58 -8.29 3.83 7.84
CA ARG A 58 -9.41 4.34 7.05
C ARG A 58 -9.42 3.77 5.63
N LEU A 59 -8.24 3.61 5.03
CA LEU A 59 -8.09 2.98 3.70
C LEU A 59 -8.41 1.48 3.74
N TRP A 60 -7.96 0.79 4.79
CA TRP A 60 -8.15 -0.63 5.06
C TRP A 60 -8.70 -0.84 6.47
N PRO A 61 -10.03 -0.81 6.65
CA PRO A 61 -10.66 -0.90 7.97
C PRO A 61 -10.52 -2.27 8.64
N ASP A 62 -10.23 -3.32 7.89
CA ASP A 62 -10.10 -4.70 8.39
C ASP A 62 -8.87 -4.91 9.29
N GLY A 63 -8.09 -3.87 9.57
CA GLY A 63 -6.93 -3.94 10.47
C GLY A 63 -5.72 -4.67 9.88
N CYS A 64 -5.74 -5.02 8.59
CA CYS A 64 -4.67 -5.75 7.90
C CYS A 64 -3.28 -5.08 7.99
N TYR A 65 -3.23 -3.78 8.29
CA TYR A 65 -2.01 -2.97 8.43
C TYR A 65 -1.90 -2.29 9.81
N SER A 66 -2.60 -2.82 10.81
CA SER A 66 -2.59 -2.29 12.19
C SER A 66 -1.20 -2.37 12.83
N GLU A 67 -0.40 -3.38 12.47
CA GLU A 67 0.96 -3.55 12.93
C GLU A 67 1.92 -3.45 11.73
N PRO A 68 3.05 -2.71 11.87
CA PRO A 68 4.11 -2.78 10.88
C PRO A 68 4.66 -4.21 10.82
N PRO A 69 5.07 -4.70 9.65
CA PRO A 69 5.64 -6.03 9.52
C PRO A 69 6.81 -6.16 10.48
N ARG A 70 6.79 -7.20 11.30
CA ARG A 70 7.84 -7.51 12.26
C ARG A 70 9.13 -7.64 11.46
N GLN A 71 10.05 -6.66 11.58
CA GLN A 71 11.30 -6.66 10.82
C GLN A 71 11.92 -8.05 10.91
N ALA A 72 12.09 -8.71 9.77
CA ALA A 72 12.74 -10.00 9.74
C ALA A 72 14.13 -9.79 10.35
N LYS A 73 14.38 -10.42 11.51
CA LYS A 73 15.71 -10.41 12.12
C LYS A 73 16.66 -10.88 11.03
N THR A 74 17.53 -9.98 10.57
CA THR A 74 18.55 -10.36 9.59
C THR A 74 19.31 -11.52 10.22
N ARG A 75 19.22 -12.70 9.61
CA ARG A 75 20.16 -13.77 9.90
C ARG A 75 21.46 -13.29 9.29
N ARG A 76 22.29 -12.59 10.09
CA ARG A 76 23.71 -12.39 9.77
C ARG A 76 24.29 -13.79 9.55
N ALA A 77 24.53 -14.14 8.30
CA ALA A 77 25.45 -15.23 7.98
C ALA A 77 26.85 -14.74 8.40
N ALA A 78 27.47 -15.49 9.30
CA ALA A 78 28.87 -15.35 9.69
C ALA A 78 29.76 -15.99 8.63
#